data_AF-R9IIC3-F1
#
_entry.id   AF-R9IIC3-F1
#
_cell.length_a   1.000
_cell.length_b   1.000
_cell.length_c   1.000
_cell.angle_alpha   90.00
_cell.angle_beta   90.00
_cell.angle_gamma   90.00
#
_symmetry.space_group_name_H-M   'P 1'
#
loop_
_entity.id
_entity.type
_entity.pdbx_description
1 polymer ?
#
loop_
_entity_poly.entity_id
_entity_poly.type
_entity_poly.pdbx_seq_one_letter_code
_entity_poly.pdbx_strand_id
1 'polypeptide(L)'
;MQRNFVDKGMCADWAIHDSENDKGQRNLYIHVLFTMRPLTENGEWGAKTKKVYELDENGEKIPVIDKKTGQQKVDKRNRKQWKCHTVENTDWNSRENAKMWRKDLADTINATNEQLGIALHWEHRSFKEQGIDREPTIHIGAAANALERKGIQTERGNINREIIKNNLLLEQVKEMLMLARQELHSAQYATYKSTQIKNTAVSVKNEVMEMIAKVRERKGRLDLPIVSGKHLRKISD
;
A
#
# COMPACT_ATOMS: atom_id res chain seq x y z
N MET A 1 14.65 -20.70 -1.17
CA MET A 1 15.40 -21.38 -0.09
C MET A 1 16.90 -21.18 -0.22
N GLN A 2 17.55 -21.71 -1.25
CA GLN A 2 19.01 -21.62 -1.46
C GLN A 2 19.55 -20.18 -1.36
N ARG A 3 19.20 -19.32 -2.33
CA ARG A 3 19.72 -17.94 -2.47
C ARG A 3 19.52 -17.01 -1.26
N ASN A 4 18.44 -17.20 -0.52
CA ASN A 4 18.02 -16.26 0.53
C ASN A 4 18.49 -16.64 1.92
N PHE A 5 18.79 -17.93 2.14
CA PHE A 5 19.00 -18.47 3.47
C PHE A 5 20.25 -19.36 3.51
N VAL A 6 20.31 -20.41 2.68
CA VAL A 6 21.42 -21.38 2.70
C VAL A 6 22.72 -20.74 2.26
N ASP A 7 22.69 -19.96 1.18
CA ASP A 7 23.86 -19.22 0.69
C ASP A 7 24.32 -18.12 1.68
N LYS A 8 23.45 -17.75 2.65
CA LYS A 8 23.78 -16.82 3.74
C LYS A 8 24.32 -17.52 4.99
N GLY A 9 24.53 -18.84 4.94
CA GLY A 9 25.10 -19.65 6.02
C GLY A 9 24.08 -20.26 6.99
N MET A 10 22.78 -20.27 6.65
CA MET A 10 21.76 -20.98 7.42
C MET A 10 21.65 -22.44 6.95
N CYS A 11 21.35 -23.37 7.86
CA CYS A 11 20.78 -24.65 7.47
C CYS A 11 19.26 -24.51 7.46
N ALA A 12 18.62 -25.11 6.46
CA ALA A 12 17.18 -25.08 6.30
C ALA A 12 16.61 -26.51 6.29
N ASP A 13 15.70 -26.78 7.20
CA ASP A 13 14.85 -27.96 7.21
C ASP A 13 13.44 -27.53 6.84
N TRP A 14 12.76 -28.27 5.97
CA TRP A 14 11.46 -27.85 5.45
C TRP A 14 10.52 -29.03 5.22
N ALA A 15 9.23 -28.78 5.46
CA ALA A 15 8.16 -29.75 5.29
C ALA A 15 6.93 -29.07 4.67
N ILE A 16 6.37 -29.68 3.63
CA ILE A 16 5.13 -29.23 3.00
C ILE A 16 3.96 -29.97 3.62
N HIS A 17 2.96 -29.23 4.06
CA HIS A 17 1.77 -29.75 4.70
C HIS A 17 0.55 -29.38 3.87
N ASP A 18 -0.34 -30.35 3.67
CA ASP A 18 -1.65 -30.14 3.09
C ASP A 18 -2.70 -30.43 4.16
N SER A 19 -3.47 -29.41 4.53
CA SER A 19 -4.47 -29.50 5.60
C SER A 19 -5.81 -28.98 5.12
N GLU A 20 -6.89 -29.43 5.76
CA GLU A 20 -8.23 -28.95 5.50
C GLU A 20 -8.87 -28.56 6.84
N ASN A 21 -9.59 -27.44 6.88
CA ASN A 21 -10.33 -27.05 8.08
C ASN A 21 -11.72 -27.72 8.14
N ASP A 22 -12.40 -27.57 9.28
CA ASP A 22 -13.73 -28.16 9.53
C ASP A 22 -14.82 -27.73 8.53
N LYS A 23 -14.55 -26.74 7.66
CA LYS A 23 -15.45 -26.22 6.62
C LYS A 23 -15.07 -26.70 5.21
N GLY A 24 -14.14 -27.65 5.08
CA GLY A 24 -13.66 -28.13 3.78
C GLY A 24 -12.71 -27.16 3.07
N GLN A 25 -12.23 -26.11 3.75
CA GLN A 25 -11.28 -25.18 3.15
C GLN A 25 -9.87 -25.75 3.28
N ARG A 26 -9.28 -26.08 2.11
CA ARG A 26 -7.91 -26.54 2.00
C ARG A 26 -6.92 -25.40 2.28
N ASN A 27 -5.82 -25.74 2.94
CA ASN A 27 -4.72 -24.86 3.29
C ASN A 27 -3.40 -25.63 3.10
N LEU A 28 -2.78 -25.42 1.95
CA LEU A 28 -1.45 -25.92 1.62
C LEU A 28 -0.41 -24.91 2.12
N TYR A 29 0.52 -25.35 2.96
CA TYR A 29 1.55 -24.50 3.52
C TYR A 29 2.87 -25.25 3.69
N ILE A 30 3.94 -24.49 3.91
CA ILE A 30 5.28 -25.03 4.16
C ILE A 30 5.79 -24.52 5.50
N HIS A 31 6.30 -25.44 6.31
CA HIS A 31 7.15 -25.10 7.44
C HIS A 31 8.59 -25.11 7.01
N VAL A 32 9.32 -24.09 7.44
CA VAL A 32 10.75 -23.97 7.16
C VAL A 32 11.43 -23.56 8.46
N LEU A 33 12.26 -24.45 8.99
CA LEU A 33 13.07 -24.23 10.17
C LEU A 33 14.48 -23.83 9.72
N PHE A 34 14.98 -22.76 10.32
CA PHE A 34 16.34 -22.28 10.07
C PHE A 34 17.18 -22.37 11.33
N THR A 35 18.48 -22.59 11.14
CA THR A 35 19.43 -22.44 12.24
C THR A 35 19.61 -20.98 12.61
N MET A 36 19.82 -20.72 13.91
CA MET A 36 19.98 -19.35 14.45
C MET A 36 21.45 -18.96 14.65
N ARG A 37 22.38 -19.83 14.27
CA ARG A 37 23.82 -19.63 14.36
C ARG A 37 24.43 -19.87 12.98
N PRO A 38 25.40 -19.06 12.55
CA PRO A 38 26.14 -19.34 11.33
C PRO A 38 27.04 -20.56 11.53
N LEU A 39 27.26 -21.32 10.47
CA LEU A 39 28.36 -22.27 10.39
C LEU A 39 29.65 -21.52 10.04
N THR A 40 30.73 -21.83 10.74
CA THR A 40 32.07 -21.36 10.39
C THR A 40 32.63 -22.17 9.22
N GLU A 41 33.68 -21.67 8.57
CA GLU A 41 34.38 -22.38 7.48
C GLU A 41 34.89 -23.77 7.92
N ASN A 42 35.16 -23.94 9.22
CA ASN A 42 35.60 -25.21 9.79
C ASN A 42 34.44 -26.16 10.15
N GLY A 43 33.20 -25.79 9.85
CA GLY A 43 32.01 -26.59 10.14
C GLY A 43 31.50 -26.52 11.59
N GLU A 44 31.97 -25.55 12.38
CA GLU A 44 31.52 -25.36 13.77
C GLU A 44 30.42 -24.29 13.87
N TRP A 45 29.61 -24.35 14.92
CA TRP A 45 28.60 -23.33 15.17
C TRP A 45 29.22 -22.05 15.73
N GLY A 46 29.00 -20.94 15.02
CA GLY A 46 29.39 -19.61 15.46
C GLY A 46 28.59 -19.11 16.67
N ALA A 47 29.11 -18.05 17.29
CA ALA A 47 28.36 -17.31 18.29
C ALA A 47 27.16 -16.61 17.66
N LYS A 48 26.02 -16.64 18.34
CA LYS A 48 24.81 -15.90 17.93
C LYS A 48 25.05 -14.38 18.00
N THR A 49 25.75 -13.94 19.04
CA THR A 49 25.99 -12.53 19.32
C THR A 49 27.47 -12.26 19.56
N LYS A 50 27.92 -11.05 19.23
CA LYS A 50 29.24 -10.55 19.58
C LYS A 50 29.13 -9.27 20.41
N LYS A 51 30.12 -9.07 21.28
CA LYS A 51 30.25 -7.83 22.06
C LYS A 51 31.02 -6.81 21.24
N VAL A 52 30.42 -5.63 21.04
CA VAL A 52 31.06 -4.49 20.35
C VAL A 52 31.30 -3.39 21.38
N TYR A 53 32.54 -2.89 21.41
CA TYR A 53 32.91 -1.79 22.29
C TYR A 53 32.54 -0.46 21.62
N GLU A 54 32.01 0.46 22.42
CA GLU A 54 31.79 1.83 21.95
C GLU A 54 33.12 2.57 21.94
N LEU A 55 33.36 3.31 20.85
CA LEU A 55 34.58 4.08 20.63
C LEU A 55 34.27 5.57 20.71
N ASP A 56 35.24 6.35 21.16
CA ASP A 56 35.18 7.82 21.15
C ASP A 56 35.60 8.40 19.79
N GLU A 57 35.68 9.74 19.71
CA GLU A 57 36.05 10.47 18.49
C GLU A 57 37.45 10.14 17.97
N ASN A 58 38.34 9.62 18.83
CA ASN A 58 39.70 9.22 18.48
C ASN A 58 39.79 7.72 18.14
N GLY A 59 38.67 6.98 18.21
CA GLY A 59 38.63 5.54 18.01
C GLY A 59 39.07 4.73 19.24
N GLU A 60 39.22 5.35 20.41
CA GLU A 60 39.57 4.66 21.65
C GLU A 60 38.32 4.15 22.37
N LYS A 61 38.44 3.06 23.14
CA LYS A 61 37.30 2.48 23.85
C LYS A 61 36.81 3.43 24.95
N ILE A 62 35.50 3.58 25.09
CA ILE A 62 34.93 4.43 26.14
C ILE A 62 34.96 3.67 27.49
N PRO A 63 35.65 4.18 28.54
CA PRO A 63 35.69 3.53 29.84
C PRO A 63 34.35 3.65 30.57
N VAL A 64 33.96 2.62 31.34
CA VAL A 64 32.81 2.74 32.26
C VAL A 64 33.29 3.41 33.54
N ILE A 65 32.84 4.64 33.82
CA ILE A 65 33.23 5.39 35.01
C ILE A 65 32.27 5.11 36.17
N ASP A 66 32.80 4.93 37.38
CA ASP A 66 32.01 4.89 38.60
C ASP A 66 31.61 6.31 39.02
N LYS A 67 30.30 6.57 39.13
CA LYS A 67 29.78 7.88 39.49
C LYS A 67 30.17 8.34 40.91
N LYS A 68 30.51 7.40 41.80
CA LYS A 68 30.88 7.72 43.19
C LYS A 68 32.36 8.07 43.35
N THR A 69 33.23 7.34 42.65
CA THR A 69 34.69 7.50 42.81
C THR A 69 35.33 8.31 41.69
N GLY A 70 34.62 8.52 40.57
CA GLY A 70 35.17 9.17 39.37
C GLY A 70 36.21 8.31 38.62
N GLN A 71 36.50 7.10 39.10
CA GLN A 71 37.49 6.20 38.52
C GLN A 71 36.84 5.18 37.58
N GLN A 72 37.64 4.60 36.68
CA GLN A 72 37.16 3.53 35.80
C GLN A 72 36.78 2.29 36.62
N LYS A 73 35.59 1.75 36.36
CA LYS A 73 35.12 0.51 36.97
C LYS A 73 36.03 -0.65 36.58
N VAL A 74 36.35 -1.46 37.58
CA VAL A 74 36.99 -2.76 37.41
C VAL A 74 36.04 -3.86 37.83
N ASP A 75 36.19 -5.05 37.25
CA ASP A 75 35.46 -6.23 37.70
C ASP A 75 36.09 -6.88 38.94
N LYS A 76 35.49 -7.98 39.42
CA LYS A 76 35.98 -8.74 40.60
C LYS A 76 37.40 -9.31 40.43
N ARG A 77 37.94 -9.33 39.20
CA ARG A 77 39.29 -9.80 38.86
C ARG A 77 40.22 -8.63 38.53
N ASN A 78 39.85 -7.41 38.91
CA ASN A 78 40.59 -6.18 38.66
C ASN A 78 40.78 -5.82 37.17
N ARG A 79 39.86 -6.25 36.29
CA ARG A 79 39.92 -5.92 34.85
C ARG A 79 39.09 -4.68 34.55
N LYS A 80 39.68 -3.72 33.84
CA LYS A 80 39.03 -2.48 33.39
C LYS A 80 37.78 -2.75 32.54
N GLN A 81 36.68 -2.09 32.88
CA GLN A 81 35.41 -2.18 32.16
C GLN A 81 35.27 -1.07 31.12
N TRP A 82 34.71 -1.44 29.98
CA TRP A 82 34.50 -0.57 28.83
C TRP A 82 33.04 -0.61 28.41
N LYS A 83 32.52 0.52 27.94
CA LYS A 83 31.17 0.64 27.44
C LYS A 83 31.06 -0.24 26.19
N CYS A 84 30.09 -1.13 26.20
CA CYS A 84 29.89 -2.09 25.13
C CYS A 84 28.41 -2.43 25.04
N HIS A 85 28.00 -2.80 23.84
CA HIS A 85 26.68 -3.35 23.57
C HIS A 85 26.84 -4.69 22.86
N THR A 86 25.79 -5.50 22.93
CA THR A 86 25.76 -6.80 22.27
C THR A 86 25.03 -6.64 20.94
N VAL A 87 25.64 -7.11 19.86
CA VAL A 87 25.03 -7.15 18.53
C VAL A 87 24.90 -8.60 18.08
N GLU A 88 23.89 -8.87 17.27
CA GLU A 88 23.78 -10.14 16.55
C GLU A 88 24.99 -10.30 15.62
N ASN A 89 25.45 -11.54 15.44
CA ASN A 89 26.60 -11.83 14.59
C ASN A 89 26.24 -11.83 13.10
N THR A 90 24.96 -12.02 12.79
CA THR A 90 24.39 -11.99 11.44
C THR A 90 23.27 -10.96 11.36
N ASP A 91 22.92 -10.57 10.13
CA ASP A 91 21.82 -9.65 9.84
C ASP A 91 20.47 -10.35 9.66
N TRP A 92 20.42 -11.67 9.87
CA TRP A 92 19.28 -12.55 9.57
C TRP A 92 17.97 -12.10 10.24
N ASN A 93 18.04 -11.45 11.39
CA ASN A 93 16.88 -10.98 12.15
C ASN A 93 16.43 -9.55 11.79
N SER A 94 17.02 -8.93 10.75
CA SER A 94 16.67 -7.57 10.35
C SER A 94 15.28 -7.50 9.71
N ARG A 95 14.55 -6.40 9.95
CA ARG A 95 13.25 -6.15 9.31
C ARG A 95 13.36 -6.02 7.80
N GLU A 96 14.48 -5.51 7.30
CA GLU A 96 14.72 -5.34 5.87
C GLU A 96 14.91 -6.69 5.17
N ASN A 97 15.63 -7.64 5.78
CA ASN A 97 15.68 -9.02 5.28
C ASN A 97 14.29 -9.66 5.23
N ALA A 98 13.46 -9.47 6.25
CA ALA A 98 12.09 -10.00 6.25
C ALA A 98 11.25 -9.44 5.08
N LYS A 99 11.35 -8.15 4.77
CA LYS A 99 10.68 -7.55 3.60
C LYS A 99 11.21 -8.11 2.30
N MET A 100 12.54 -8.17 2.15
CA MET A 100 13.20 -8.71 0.97
C MET A 100 12.78 -10.16 0.70
N TRP A 101 12.76 -11.01 1.73
CA TRP A 101 12.34 -12.41 1.58
C TRP A 101 10.86 -12.57 1.23
N ARG A 102 9.98 -11.71 1.78
CA ARG A 102 8.56 -11.69 1.40
C ARG A 102 8.37 -11.30 -0.07
N LYS A 103 9.09 -10.27 -0.52
CA LYS A 103 9.10 -9.85 -1.93
C LYS A 103 9.55 -10.98 -2.83
N ASP A 104 10.71 -11.55 -2.54
CA ASP A 104 11.31 -12.61 -3.37
C ASP A 104 10.43 -13.88 -3.44
N LEU A 105 9.73 -14.22 -2.35
CA LEU A 105 8.74 -15.30 -2.35
C LEU A 105 7.55 -14.96 -3.27
N ALA A 106 6.96 -13.77 -3.12
CA ALA A 106 5.84 -13.34 -3.97
C ALA A 106 6.24 -13.32 -5.45
N ASP A 107 7.41 -12.75 -5.78
CA ASP A 107 7.93 -12.71 -7.14
C ASP A 107 8.13 -14.12 -7.73
N THR A 108 8.66 -15.06 -6.93
CA THR A 108 8.84 -16.45 -7.36
C THR A 108 7.51 -17.15 -7.65
N ILE A 109 6.51 -16.95 -6.78
CA ILE A 109 5.17 -17.51 -6.97
C ILE A 109 4.52 -16.90 -8.21
N ASN A 110 4.62 -15.59 -8.38
CA ASN A 110 4.05 -14.88 -9.53
C ASN A 110 4.65 -15.33 -10.86
N ALA A 111 5.97 -15.48 -10.93
CA ALA A 111 6.65 -16.01 -12.11
C ALA A 111 6.19 -17.44 -12.42
N THR A 112 5.98 -18.27 -11.39
CA THR A 112 5.47 -19.64 -11.56
C THR A 112 4.02 -19.63 -12.03
N ASN A 113 3.17 -18.76 -11.47
CA ASN A 113 1.78 -18.60 -11.89
C ASN A 113 1.69 -18.19 -13.36
N GLU A 114 2.51 -17.23 -13.79
CA GLU A 114 2.57 -16.78 -15.19
C GLU A 114 2.96 -17.93 -16.13
N GLN A 115 4.00 -18.71 -15.78
CA GLN A 115 4.42 -19.88 -16.55
C GLN A 115 3.33 -20.95 -16.66
N LEU A 116 2.53 -21.13 -15.61
CA LEU A 116 1.42 -22.09 -15.58
C LEU A 116 0.10 -21.52 -16.14
N GLY A 117 0.08 -20.25 -16.58
CA GLY A 117 -1.13 -19.59 -17.07
C GLY A 117 -2.19 -19.33 -15.98
N ILE A 118 -1.77 -19.27 -14.71
CA ILE A 118 -2.65 -19.00 -13.57
C ILE A 118 -2.80 -17.48 -13.42
N ALA A 119 -4.01 -16.97 -13.62
CA ALA A 119 -4.34 -15.54 -13.49
C ALA A 119 -4.46 -15.08 -12.02
N LEU A 120 -3.52 -15.47 -11.16
CA LEU A 120 -3.43 -15.05 -9.76
C LEU A 120 -2.11 -14.35 -9.51
N HIS A 121 -2.17 -13.22 -8.83
CA HIS A 121 -1.02 -12.43 -8.43
C HIS A 121 -0.94 -12.30 -6.92
N TRP A 122 0.23 -12.61 -6.37
CA TRP A 122 0.59 -12.47 -4.97
C TRP A 122 1.22 -11.11 -4.74
N GLU A 123 0.74 -10.43 -3.70
CA GLU A 123 1.24 -9.12 -3.31
C GLU A 123 1.74 -9.18 -1.87
N HIS A 124 2.99 -8.77 -1.67
CA HIS A 124 3.69 -8.87 -0.39
C HIS A 124 3.60 -7.57 0.42
N ARG A 125 3.31 -6.45 -0.25
CA ARG A 125 3.14 -5.13 0.37
C ARG A 125 1.84 -5.08 1.14
N SER A 126 1.84 -4.34 2.24
CA SER A 126 0.62 -4.03 2.99
C SER A 126 -0.37 -3.23 2.14
N PHE A 127 -1.65 -3.24 2.51
CA PHE A 127 -2.67 -2.41 1.85
C PHE A 127 -2.26 -0.93 1.83
N LYS A 128 -1.68 -0.43 2.92
CA LYS A 128 -1.17 0.94 3.01
C LYS A 128 -0.07 1.24 1.98
N GLU A 129 0.90 0.34 1.81
CA GLU A 129 1.98 0.50 0.83
C GLU A 129 1.49 0.42 -0.63
N GLN A 130 0.37 -0.27 -0.86
CA GLN A 130 -0.30 -0.31 -2.16
C GLN A 130 -1.21 0.91 -2.40
N GLY A 131 -1.46 1.74 -1.39
CA GLY A 131 -2.45 2.81 -1.46
C GLY A 131 -3.90 2.30 -1.43
N ILE A 132 -4.12 1.07 -0.96
CA ILE A 132 -5.45 0.50 -0.79
C ILE A 132 -6.00 0.97 0.54
N ASP A 133 -7.07 1.76 0.47
CA ASP A 133 -7.84 2.20 1.62
C ASP A 133 -8.75 1.06 2.08
N ARG A 134 -8.15 0.08 2.76
CA ARG A 134 -8.81 -1.08 3.37
C ARG A 134 -8.12 -1.41 4.68
N GLU A 135 -8.90 -1.58 5.73
CA GLU A 135 -8.38 -1.94 7.05
C GLU A 135 -8.13 -3.46 7.11
N PRO A 136 -6.91 -3.92 7.45
CA PRO A 136 -6.63 -5.35 7.59
C PRO A 136 -7.22 -5.89 8.89
N THR A 137 -7.70 -7.14 8.87
CA THR A 137 -8.13 -7.84 10.09
C THR A 137 -6.95 -8.12 11.03
N ILE A 138 -7.23 -8.22 12.33
CA ILE A 138 -6.25 -8.56 13.36
C ILE A 138 -6.12 -10.07 13.57
N HIS A 139 -4.94 -10.51 14.02
CA HIS A 139 -4.71 -11.90 14.39
C HIS A 139 -5.49 -12.28 15.66
N ILE A 140 -6.44 -13.20 15.52
CA ILE A 140 -7.33 -13.62 16.63
C ILE A 140 -6.54 -14.38 17.71
N GLY A 141 -5.71 -15.34 17.31
CA GLY A 141 -4.97 -16.22 18.22
C GLY A 141 -5.70 -17.53 18.53
N ALA A 142 -4.94 -18.56 18.92
CA ALA A 142 -5.44 -19.93 19.04
C ALA A 142 -6.59 -20.09 20.06
N ALA A 143 -6.46 -19.49 21.24
CA ALA A 143 -7.46 -19.58 22.30
C ALA A 143 -8.79 -18.93 21.90
N ALA A 144 -8.73 -17.71 21.36
CA ALA A 144 -9.92 -17.00 20.89
C ALA A 144 -10.57 -17.71 19.69
N ASN A 145 -9.78 -18.24 18.74
CA ASN A 145 -10.31 -19.07 17.66
C ASN A 145 -11.02 -20.34 18.18
N ALA A 146 -10.51 -20.96 19.26
CA ALA A 146 -11.16 -22.12 19.87
C ALA A 146 -12.53 -21.76 20.49
N LEU A 147 -12.66 -20.57 21.09
CA LEU A 147 -13.94 -20.07 21.61
C LEU A 147 -14.93 -19.74 20.47
N GLU A 148 -14.48 -19.04 19.42
CA GLU A 148 -15.32 -18.72 18.25
C GLU A 148 -15.84 -19.97 17.55
N ARG A 149 -15.03 -21.05 17.47
CA ARG A 149 -15.49 -22.35 16.95
C ARG A 149 -16.61 -22.99 17.78
N LYS A 150 -16.67 -22.69 19.08
CA LYS A 150 -17.77 -23.11 19.97
C LYS A 150 -18.96 -22.15 19.92
N GLY A 151 -18.96 -21.16 19.02
CA GLY A 151 -20.01 -20.15 18.91
C GLY A 151 -19.92 -19.03 19.94
N ILE A 152 -18.83 -18.96 20.73
CA ILE A 152 -18.62 -17.91 21.73
C ILE A 152 -17.89 -16.75 21.08
N GLN A 153 -18.55 -15.58 21.03
CA GLN A 153 -17.94 -14.37 20.51
C GLN A 153 -16.82 -13.87 21.41
N THR A 154 -15.72 -13.48 20.78
CA THR A 154 -14.54 -12.92 21.42
C THR A 154 -14.35 -11.47 21.00
N GLU A 155 -13.68 -10.68 21.85
CA GLU A 155 -13.35 -9.29 21.55
C GLU A 155 -12.62 -9.15 20.20
N ARG A 156 -11.60 -9.97 19.97
CA ARG A 156 -10.84 -9.96 18.71
C ARG A 156 -11.67 -10.40 17.49
N GLY A 157 -12.56 -11.38 17.67
CA GLY A 157 -13.50 -11.77 16.62
C GLY A 157 -14.49 -10.66 16.29
N ASN A 158 -14.96 -9.92 17.31
CA ASN A 158 -15.84 -8.77 17.12
C ASN A 158 -15.14 -7.62 16.38
N ILE A 159 -13.89 -7.31 16.73
CA ILE A 159 -13.08 -6.33 15.98
C ILE A 159 -12.97 -6.72 14.50
N ASN A 160 -12.67 -7.99 14.19
CA ASN A 160 -12.60 -8.43 12.79
C ASN A 160 -13.94 -8.36 12.06
N ARG A 161 -15.05 -8.70 12.73
CA ARG A 161 -16.40 -8.54 12.17
C ARG A 161 -16.71 -7.08 11.82
N GLU A 162 -16.34 -6.16 12.70
CA GLU A 162 -16.50 -4.72 12.49
C GLU A 162 -15.63 -4.22 11.34
N ILE A 163 -14.35 -4.58 11.30
CA ILE A 163 -13.43 -4.25 10.20
C ILE A 163 -13.99 -4.73 8.86
N ILE A 164 -14.49 -5.96 8.78
CA ILE A 164 -15.08 -6.52 7.55
C ILE A 164 -16.30 -5.69 7.12
N LYS A 165 -17.18 -5.33 8.07
CA LYS A 165 -18.36 -4.51 7.80
C LYS A 165 -17.99 -3.11 7.31
N ASN A 166 -17.02 -2.47 7.95
CA ASN A 166 -16.55 -1.13 7.60
C ASN A 166 -15.91 -1.11 6.21
N ASN A 167 -15.08 -2.12 5.91
CA ASN A 167 -14.50 -2.29 4.58
C ASN A 167 -15.56 -2.48 3.49
N LEU A 168 -16.62 -3.25 3.76
CA LEU A 168 -17.72 -3.42 2.80
C LEU A 168 -18.43 -2.09 2.52
N LEU A 169 -18.73 -1.33 3.57
CA LEU A 169 -19.35 -0.01 3.44
C LEU A 169 -18.45 0.96 2.67
N LEU A 170 -17.14 0.94 2.95
CA LEU A 170 -16.17 1.79 2.28
C LEU A 170 -16.11 1.51 0.77
N GLU A 171 -16.13 0.24 0.36
CA GLU A 171 -16.18 -0.11 -1.06
C GLU A 171 -17.49 0.34 -1.73
N GLN A 172 -18.64 0.13 -1.08
CA GLN A 172 -19.92 0.63 -1.60
C GLN A 172 -19.93 2.15 -1.77
N VAL A 173 -19.35 2.89 -0.83
CA VAL A 173 -19.24 4.36 -0.91
C VAL A 173 -18.30 4.78 -2.05
N LYS A 174 -17.18 4.07 -2.26
CA LYS A 174 -16.27 4.33 -3.39
C LYS A 174 -16.95 4.11 -4.74
N GLU A 175 -17.72 3.03 -4.87
CA GLU A 175 -18.48 2.73 -6.10
C GLU A 175 -19.52 3.83 -6.37
N MET A 176 -20.32 4.21 -5.37
CA MET A 176 -21.30 5.29 -5.51
C MET A 176 -20.64 6.63 -5.86
N LEU A 177 -19.50 6.95 -5.25
CA LEU A 177 -18.74 8.17 -5.55
C LEU A 177 -18.23 8.16 -7.00
N MET A 178 -17.79 7.00 -7.49
CA MET A 178 -17.32 6.85 -8.88
C MET A 178 -18.45 7.10 -9.88
N LEU A 179 -19.64 6.53 -9.63
CA LEU A 179 -20.83 6.76 -10.44
C LEU A 179 -21.23 8.24 -10.44
N ALA A 180 -21.31 8.86 -9.26
CA ALA A 180 -21.65 10.28 -9.13
C ALA A 180 -20.65 11.19 -9.86
N ARG A 181 -19.35 10.87 -9.82
CA ARG A 181 -18.32 11.59 -10.58
C ARG A 181 -18.51 11.46 -12.08
N GLN A 182 -18.86 10.27 -12.57
CA GLN A 182 -19.11 10.03 -13.98
C GLN A 182 -20.35 10.79 -14.46
N GLU A 183 -21.43 10.78 -13.68
CA GLU A 183 -22.64 11.55 -13.96
C GLU A 183 -22.35 13.05 -14.00
N LEU A 184 -21.64 13.57 -13.00
CA LEU A 184 -21.22 14.98 -12.96
C LEU A 184 -20.41 15.36 -14.20
N HIS A 185 -19.44 14.54 -14.60
CA HIS A 185 -18.64 14.77 -15.80
C HIS A 185 -19.52 14.81 -17.06
N SER A 186 -20.47 13.89 -17.18
CA SER A 186 -21.41 13.86 -18.33
C SER A 186 -22.30 15.11 -18.37
N ALA A 187 -22.81 15.57 -17.23
CA ALA A 187 -23.65 16.76 -17.12
C ALA A 187 -22.87 18.05 -17.42
N GLN A 188 -21.62 18.13 -16.97
CA GLN A 188 -20.70 19.22 -17.30
C GLN A 188 -20.45 19.28 -18.81
N TYR A 189 -20.17 18.15 -19.45
CA TYR A 189 -19.95 18.07 -20.89
C TYR A 189 -21.20 18.49 -21.69
N ALA A 190 -22.39 18.03 -21.29
CA ALA A 190 -23.65 18.41 -21.91
C ALA A 190 -23.91 19.93 -21.80
N THR A 191 -23.67 20.51 -20.62
CA THR A 191 -23.79 21.96 -20.39
C THR A 191 -22.81 22.75 -21.24
N TYR A 192 -21.53 22.33 -21.28
CA TYR A 192 -20.52 22.96 -22.13
C TYR A 192 -20.94 22.97 -23.60
N LYS A 193 -21.38 21.83 -24.13
CA LYS A 193 -21.84 21.71 -25.53
C LYS A 193 -23.06 22.59 -25.80
N SER A 194 -24.02 22.66 -24.86
CA SER A 194 -25.19 23.53 -24.97
C SER A 194 -24.81 25.01 -25.01
N THR A 195 -23.86 25.45 -24.17
CA THR A 195 -23.35 26.82 -24.18
C THR A 195 -22.63 27.17 -25.47
N GLN A 196 -21.79 26.26 -25.99
CA GLN A 196 -21.13 26.47 -27.29
C GLN A 196 -22.15 26.63 -28.43
N ILE A 197 -23.17 25.77 -28.49
CA ILE A 197 -24.24 25.86 -29.49
C ILE A 197 -24.99 27.19 -29.38
N LYS A 198 -25.32 27.64 -28.16
CA LYS A 198 -25.98 28.93 -27.94
C LYS A 198 -25.12 30.10 -28.44
N ASN A 199 -23.82 30.09 -28.13
CA ASN A 199 -22.91 31.15 -28.55
C ASN A 199 -22.76 31.19 -30.08
N THR A 200 -22.62 30.04 -30.74
CA THR A 200 -22.60 29.96 -32.21
C THR A 200 -23.91 30.47 -32.82
N ALA A 201 -25.07 30.10 -32.25
CA ALA A 201 -26.36 30.56 -32.73
C ALA A 201 -26.52 32.09 -32.60
N VAL A 202 -26.02 32.69 -31.51
CA VAL A 202 -26.00 34.14 -31.31
C VAL A 202 -25.10 34.83 -32.34
N SER A 203 -23.90 34.29 -32.58
CA SER A 203 -22.96 34.80 -33.59
C SER A 203 -23.58 34.78 -35.00
N VAL A 204 -24.16 33.65 -35.44
CA VAL A 204 -24.82 33.55 -36.75
C VAL A 204 -26.00 34.52 -36.88
N LYS A 205 -26.81 34.67 -35.83
CA LYS A 205 -27.92 35.64 -35.82
C LYS A 205 -27.40 37.07 -36.01
N ASN A 206 -26.31 37.44 -35.33
CA ASN A 206 -25.71 38.76 -35.45
C ASN A 206 -25.17 39.01 -36.87
N GLU A 207 -24.50 38.03 -37.48
CA GLU A 207 -24.03 38.12 -38.87
C GLU A 207 -25.18 38.32 -39.87
N VAL A 208 -26.27 37.56 -39.73
CA VAL A 208 -27.47 37.69 -40.58
C VAL A 208 -28.10 39.07 -40.43
N MET A 209 -28.18 39.60 -39.21
CA MET A 209 -28.69 40.95 -38.96
C MET A 209 -27.82 42.03 -39.61
N GLU A 210 -26.49 41.88 -39.58
CA GLU A 210 -25.57 42.80 -40.26
C GLU A 210 -25.68 42.72 -41.79
N MET A 211 -25.85 41.53 -42.35
CA MET A 211 -26.13 41.36 -43.78
C MET A 211 -27.42 42.06 -44.18
N ILE A 212 -28.49 41.88 -43.40
CA ILE A 212 -29.79 42.55 -43.63
C ILE A 212 -29.63 44.07 -43.60
N ALA A 213 -28.91 44.60 -42.62
CA ALA A 213 -28.65 46.04 -42.50
C ALA A 213 -27.90 46.59 -43.73
N LYS A 214 -26.82 45.92 -44.17
CA LYS A 214 -26.05 46.31 -45.36
C LYS A 214 -26.88 46.27 -46.65
N VAL A 215 -27.77 45.28 -46.80
CA VAL A 215 -28.66 45.19 -47.97
C VAL A 215 -29.71 46.31 -47.96
N ARG A 216 -30.25 46.66 -46.78
CA ARG A 216 -31.19 47.76 -46.61
C ARG A 216 -30.57 49.11 -47.00
N GLU A 217 -29.34 49.39 -46.56
CA GLU A 217 -28.61 50.61 -46.93
C GLU A 217 -28.38 50.72 -48.44
N ARG A 218 -28.07 49.59 -49.12
CA ARG A 218 -27.79 49.58 -50.56
C ARG A 218 -29.02 49.69 -51.45
N LYS A 219 -30.18 49.16 -51.05
CA LYS A 219 -31.38 49.07 -51.91
C LYS A 219 -32.50 50.06 -51.58
N GLY A 220 -32.40 50.83 -50.49
CA GLY A 220 -33.36 51.88 -50.11
C GLY A 220 -34.80 51.42 -49.80
N ARG A 221 -35.16 50.16 -50.08
CA ARG A 221 -36.47 49.55 -49.78
C ARG A 221 -36.27 48.07 -49.44
N LEU A 222 -36.04 47.78 -48.17
CA LEU A 222 -36.20 46.42 -47.66
C LEU A 222 -37.21 46.49 -46.50
N ASP A 223 -38.48 46.29 -46.81
CA ASP A 223 -39.48 45.96 -45.78
C ASP A 223 -39.33 44.48 -45.45
N LEU A 224 -38.85 44.19 -44.24
CA LEU A 224 -38.76 42.83 -43.73
C LEU A 224 -40.17 42.30 -43.44
N PRO A 225 -40.44 41.01 -43.67
CA PRO A 225 -41.72 40.43 -43.31
C PRO A 225 -41.90 40.48 -41.78
N ILE A 226 -42.99 41.12 -41.33
CA ILE A 226 -43.43 41.11 -39.95
C ILE A 226 -43.90 39.69 -39.63
N VAL A 227 -43.02 38.86 -39.09
CA VAL A 227 -43.43 37.59 -38.48
C VAL A 227 -43.64 37.83 -36.99
N SER A 228 -44.92 37.99 -36.64
CA SER A 228 -45.48 37.99 -35.27
C SER A 228 -44.79 38.87 -34.21
N GLY A 229 -44.82 40.20 -34.40
CA GLY A 229 -44.91 41.15 -33.28
C GLY A 229 -43.68 41.38 -32.37
N LYS A 230 -42.49 40.82 -32.65
CA LYS A 230 -41.25 41.19 -31.94
C LYS A 230 -40.16 41.61 -32.93
N HIS A 231 -39.70 42.85 -32.81
CA HIS A 231 -38.58 43.38 -33.58
C HIS A 231 -37.31 42.55 -33.28
N LEU A 232 -36.65 42.03 -34.32
CA LEU A 232 -35.32 41.45 -34.19
C LEU A 232 -34.32 42.57 -33.85
N ARG A 233 -33.88 42.65 -32.60
CA ARG A 233 -32.80 43.55 -32.15
C ARG A 233 -31.49 42.78 -32.00
N LYS A 234 -30.36 43.45 -32.22
CA LYS A 234 -29.01 42.96 -31.89
C LYS A 234 -28.96 42.71 -30.37
N ILE A 235 -28.40 41.59 -29.94
CA ILE A 235 -28.21 41.26 -28.52
C ILE A 235 -26.77 41.67 -28.18
N SER A 236 -26.57 42.44 -27.11
CA SER A 236 -25.24 42.76 -26.61
C SER A 236 -24.63 41.55 -25.90
N ASP A 237 -23.30 41.43 -25.98
CA ASP A 237 -22.51 40.41 -25.27
C ASP A 237 -22.77 40.42 -23.75
#